data_AF-A0A559KP64-F1
#
_entry.id   AF-A0A559KP64-F1
#
_cell.length_a   1.000
_cell.length_b   1.000
_cell.length_c   1.000
_cell.angle_alpha   90.00
_cell.angle_beta   90.00
_cell.angle_gamma   90.00
#
_symmetry.space_group_name_H-M   'P 1'
#
loop_
_entity.id
_entity.type
_entity.pdbx_description
1 polymer ?
#
loop_
_entity_poly.entity_id
_entity_poly.type
_entity_poly.pdbx_seq_one_letter_code
_entity_poly.pdbx_strand_id
1 'polypeptide(L)'
;MASLNLPATMKAVLQPDKHSHKLTLAEQPVPVPTHPEDVLVKVHATSPVKGELDWAVWFPDFIPKDKIPVPGQDVAGTVVSAPANSDFKTGDEVYARIDATRPGAAADGNSYQRADSIPIALYTWRIRPLGAVR
;
A
#
# COMPACT_ATOMS: atom_id res chain seq x y z
N MET A 1 -13.70 18.98 -9.52
CA MET A 1 -12.88 17.89 -8.97
C MET A 1 -11.42 18.30 -9.12
N ALA A 2 -10.68 18.42 -8.02
CA ALA A 2 -9.27 18.78 -8.10
C ALA A 2 -8.53 17.60 -8.73
N SER A 3 -8.03 17.77 -9.95
CA SER A 3 -7.06 16.84 -10.53
C SER A 3 -5.81 16.89 -9.66
N LEU A 4 -5.59 15.86 -8.84
CA LEU A 4 -4.32 15.70 -8.14
C LEU A 4 -3.22 15.56 -9.19
N ASN A 5 -2.31 16.54 -9.23
CA ASN A 5 -1.14 16.49 -10.08
C ASN A 5 -0.13 15.53 -9.43
N LEU A 6 -0.24 14.25 -9.76
CA LEU A 6 0.63 13.22 -9.22
C LEU A 6 2.02 13.34 -9.86
N PRO A 7 3.10 13.22 -9.09
CA PRO A 7 4.44 13.18 -9.67
C PRO A 7 4.61 11.91 -10.51
N ALA A 8 5.49 11.95 -11.49
CA ALA A 8 5.80 10.77 -12.31
C ALA A 8 6.51 9.68 -11.50
N THR A 9 7.26 10.07 -10.46
CA THR A 9 8.05 9.17 -9.61
C THR A 9 7.78 9.40 -8.12
N MET A 10 8.10 8.39 -7.32
CA MET A 10 8.08 8.40 -5.86
C MET A 10 9.35 7.72 -5.34
N LYS A 11 9.78 8.04 -4.12
CA LYS A 11 10.85 7.24 -3.49
C LYS A 11 10.26 5.98 -2.90
N ALA A 12 11.00 4.89 -2.96
CA ALA A 12 10.64 3.61 -2.36
C ALA A 12 11.87 2.97 -1.71
N VAL A 13 11.64 2.30 -0.59
CA VAL A 13 12.59 1.37 -0.01
C VAL A 13 12.43 0.05 -0.73
N LEU A 14 13.53 -0.49 -1.24
CA LEU A 14 13.59 -1.75 -1.97
C LEU A 14 14.48 -2.74 -1.23
N GLN A 15 14.14 -4.01 -1.36
CA GLN A 15 15.00 -5.15 -1.06
C GLN A 15 15.47 -5.79 -2.38
N PRO A 16 16.60 -5.36 -2.98
CA PRO A 16 16.99 -5.81 -4.32
C PRO A 16 17.34 -7.30 -4.40
N ASP A 17 17.81 -7.87 -3.28
CA ASP A 17 18.17 -9.28 -3.17
C ASP A 17 17.35 -9.92 -2.04
N LYS A 18 16.52 -10.90 -2.39
CA LYS A 18 15.66 -11.63 -1.45
C LYS A 18 16.45 -12.48 -0.43
N HIS A 19 17.72 -12.76 -0.69
CA HIS A 19 18.61 -13.46 0.25
C HIS A 19 19.36 -12.49 1.18
N SER A 20 19.11 -11.19 1.05
CA SER A 20 19.75 -10.13 1.84
C SER A 20 18.71 -9.28 2.56
N HIS A 21 19.06 -8.83 3.77
CA HIS A 21 18.25 -7.85 4.52
C HIS A 21 18.69 -6.41 4.23
N LYS A 22 19.55 -6.20 3.22
CA LYS A 22 19.99 -4.87 2.82
C LYS A 22 18.87 -4.16 2.06
N LEU A 23 18.46 -3.01 2.60
CA LEU A 23 17.48 -2.12 1.98
C LEU A 23 18.15 -0.95 1.28
N THR A 24 17.58 -0.52 0.17
CA THR A 24 18.05 0.61 -0.62
C THR A 24 16.92 1.57 -0.91
N LEU A 25 17.19 2.88 -0.83
CA LEU A 25 16.26 3.91 -1.28
C LEU A 25 16.44 4.14 -2.78
N ALA A 26 15.37 4.08 -3.56
CA ALA A 26 15.38 4.31 -4.99
C ALA A 26 14.15 5.11 -5.44
N GLU A 27 14.22 5.76 -6.60
CA GLU A 27 13.03 6.28 -7.27
C GLU A 27 12.31 5.16 -8.02
N GLN A 28 10.98 5.17 -7.96
CA GLN A 28 10.07 4.25 -8.64
C GLN A 28 8.98 5.06 -9.34
N PRO A 29 8.43 4.56 -10.46
CA PRO A 29 7.25 5.17 -11.05
C PRO A 29 6.10 5.13 -10.05
N VAL A 30 5.29 6.19 -10.08
CA VAL A 30 4.03 6.19 -9.34
C VAL A 30 3.14 5.05 -9.85
N PRO A 31 2.57 4.19 -8.98
CA PRO A 31 1.78 3.06 -9.43
C PRO A 31 0.50 3.53 -10.11
N VAL A 32 0.16 2.88 -11.22
CA VAL A 32 -1.10 3.09 -11.93
C VAL A 32 -2.09 2.02 -11.48
N PRO A 33 -3.31 2.39 -11.06
CA PRO A 33 -4.39 1.43 -10.81
C PRO A 33 -4.57 0.49 -12.01
N THR A 34 -4.42 -0.81 -11.80
CA THR A 34 -4.57 -1.82 -12.86
C THR A 34 -5.92 -2.53 -12.77
N HIS A 35 -6.56 -2.50 -11.60
CA HIS A 35 -7.88 -3.09 -11.37
C HIS A 35 -8.97 -2.01 -11.21
N PRO A 36 -10.23 -2.26 -11.65
CA PRO A 36 -11.33 -1.31 -11.50
C PRO A 36 -11.65 -0.89 -10.06
N GLU A 37 -11.23 -1.69 -9.08
CA GLU A 37 -11.47 -1.47 -7.64
C GLU A 37 -10.23 -0.90 -6.91
N ASP A 38 -9.13 -0.65 -7.63
CA ASP A 38 -7.89 -0.17 -7.02
C ASP A 38 -8.07 1.27 -6.50
N VAL A 39 -7.73 1.46 -5.23
CA VAL A 39 -7.69 2.77 -4.57
C VAL A 39 -6.25 3.26 -4.49
N LEU A 40 -6.10 4.56 -4.67
CA LEU A 40 -4.83 5.26 -4.71
C LEU A 40 -4.66 5.95 -3.35
N VAL A 41 -3.68 5.54 -2.54
CA VAL A 41 -3.48 6.04 -1.16
C VAL A 41 -2.15 6.79 -1.00
N LYS A 42 -2.19 7.97 -0.40
CA LYS A 42 -1.03 8.71 0.08
C LYS A 42 -0.52 8.08 1.38
N VAL A 43 0.54 7.29 1.32
CA VAL A 43 1.08 6.63 2.53
C VAL A 43 1.67 7.64 3.51
N HIS A 44 1.26 7.55 4.77
CA HIS A 44 1.82 8.29 5.90
C HIS A 44 2.69 7.40 6.77
N ALA A 45 2.31 6.13 6.92
CA ALA A 45 3.08 5.16 7.69
C ALA A 45 2.87 3.75 7.14
N THR A 46 3.87 2.91 7.36
CA THR A 46 3.84 1.47 7.15
C THR A 46 4.52 0.78 8.33
N SER A 47 4.22 -0.50 8.55
CA SER A 47 4.82 -1.30 9.62
C SER A 47 5.26 -2.65 9.07
N PRO A 48 6.53 -2.80 8.65
CA PRO A 48 7.06 -4.11 8.28
C PRO A 48 7.02 -5.07 9.46
N VAL A 49 6.69 -6.33 9.21
CA VAL A 49 6.61 -7.36 10.25
C VAL A 49 7.89 -8.20 10.30
N LYS A 50 8.11 -8.86 11.45
CA LYS A 50 9.27 -9.73 11.62
C LYS A 50 9.27 -10.84 10.57
N GLY A 51 10.40 -11.00 9.85
CA GLY A 51 10.58 -12.01 8.82
C GLY A 51 9.97 -11.66 7.45
N GLU A 52 9.43 -10.45 7.27
CA GLU A 52 8.84 -10.03 5.99
C GLU A 52 9.84 -10.07 4.83
N LEU A 53 11.09 -9.67 5.08
CA LEU A 53 12.14 -9.67 4.06
C LEU A 53 12.50 -11.08 3.56
N ASP A 54 12.11 -12.12 4.28
CA ASP A 54 12.39 -13.51 3.93
C ASP A 54 11.20 -14.18 3.20
N TRP A 55 10.04 -13.52 3.07
CA TRP A 55 8.84 -14.14 2.49
C TRP A 55 9.03 -14.62 1.05
N ALA A 56 9.79 -13.89 0.23
CA ALA A 56 10.10 -14.32 -1.14
C ALA A 56 11.02 -15.55 -1.21
N VAL A 57 11.72 -15.87 -0.11
CA VAL A 57 12.53 -17.08 0.05
C VAL A 57 11.70 -18.22 0.64
N TRP A 58 10.88 -17.92 1.66
CA TRP A 58 10.04 -18.92 2.34
C TRP A 58 8.85 -19.38 1.51
N PHE A 59 8.28 -18.50 0.68
CA PHE A 59 7.07 -18.75 -0.10
C PHE A 59 7.26 -18.38 -1.58
N PRO A 60 8.21 -19.01 -2.30
CA PRO A 60 8.56 -18.66 -3.68
C PRO A 60 7.43 -18.95 -4.70
N ASP A 61 6.51 -19.86 -4.37
CA ASP A 61 5.35 -20.17 -5.21
C ASP A 61 4.18 -19.19 -4.99
N PHE A 62 4.18 -18.49 -3.86
CA PHE A 62 3.14 -17.52 -3.50
C PHE A 62 3.53 -16.09 -3.88
N ILE A 63 4.80 -15.71 -3.67
CA ILE A 63 5.30 -14.38 -3.98
C ILE A 63 5.75 -14.31 -5.45
N PRO A 64 5.13 -13.45 -6.29
CA PRO A 64 5.52 -13.33 -7.70
C PRO A 64 6.99 -12.96 -7.86
N LYS A 65 7.68 -13.59 -8.82
CA LYS A 65 9.11 -13.34 -9.09
C LYS A 65 9.37 -11.92 -9.62
N ASP A 66 8.37 -11.34 -10.26
CA ASP A 66 8.36 -10.00 -10.86
C ASP A 66 7.76 -8.93 -9.93
N LYS A 67 7.39 -9.29 -8.70
CA LYS A 67 6.96 -8.33 -7.68
C LYS A 67 8.06 -7.30 -7.44
N ILE A 68 7.72 -6.02 -7.50
CA ILE A 68 8.61 -4.94 -7.06
C ILE A 68 8.85 -5.11 -5.55
N PRO A 69 10.11 -5.29 -5.09
CA PRO A 69 10.40 -5.73 -3.74
C PRO A 69 10.37 -4.59 -2.73
N VAL A 70 9.23 -3.90 -2.65
CA VAL A 70 8.94 -2.90 -1.61
C VAL A 70 8.36 -3.63 -0.39
N PRO A 71 8.96 -3.53 0.81
CA PRO A 71 8.40 -4.11 2.04
C PRO A 71 7.27 -3.25 2.61
N GLY A 72 6.63 -3.72 3.67
CA GLY A 72 5.60 -3.03 4.44
C GLY A 72 4.18 -3.34 3.95
N GLN A 73 3.62 -4.50 4.28
CA GLN A 73 2.23 -4.83 3.90
C GLN A 73 1.16 -4.16 4.76
N ASP A 74 1.52 -3.38 5.77
CA ASP A 74 0.57 -2.56 6.52
C ASP A 74 0.66 -1.12 6.06
N VAL A 75 -0.46 -0.42 5.92
CA VAL A 75 -0.50 0.97 5.46
C VAL A 75 -1.46 1.80 6.30
N ALA A 76 -1.06 3.05 6.58
CA ALA A 76 -1.94 4.12 7.03
C ALA A 76 -1.69 5.36 6.17
N GLY A 77 -2.74 6.02 5.70
CA GLY A 77 -2.61 7.11 4.73
C GLY A 77 -3.92 7.80 4.37
N THR A 78 -3.91 8.57 3.28
CA THR A 78 -5.07 9.32 2.79
C THR A 78 -5.39 8.95 1.35
N VAL A 79 -6.65 8.64 1.03
CA VAL A 79 -7.07 8.36 -0.34
C VAL A 79 -6.86 9.59 -1.22
N VAL A 80 -6.20 9.42 -2.37
CA VAL A 80 -6.00 10.48 -3.37
C VAL A 80 -6.85 10.26 -4.62
N SER A 81 -7.12 9.01 -4.98
CA SER A 81 -8.00 8.66 -6.09
C SER A 81 -8.70 7.34 -5.78
N ALA A 82 -9.97 7.25 -6.13
CA ALA A 82 -10.76 6.03 -5.97
C ALA A 82 -11.69 5.88 -7.19
N PRO A 83 -12.10 4.65 -7.51
CA PRO A 83 -13.12 4.39 -8.51
C PRO A 83 -14.45 5.07 -8.16
N ALA A 84 -15.23 5.45 -9.17
CA ALA A 84 -16.50 6.16 -8.95
C ALA A 84 -17.55 5.33 -8.17
N ASN A 85 -17.45 4.00 -8.23
CA ASN A 85 -18.27 3.04 -7.50
C ASN A 85 -17.70 2.63 -6.14
N SER A 86 -16.58 3.23 -5.71
CA SER A 86 -15.95 2.91 -4.43
C SER A 86 -16.66 3.60 -3.27
N ASP A 87 -16.68 2.94 -2.11
CA ASP A 87 -17.08 3.57 -0.84
C ASP A 87 -16.05 4.60 -0.34
N PHE A 88 -14.85 4.60 -0.93
CA PHE A 88 -13.78 5.55 -0.63
C PHE A 88 -13.85 6.78 -1.54
N LYS A 89 -13.49 7.92 -0.97
CA LYS A 89 -13.39 9.21 -1.67
C LYS A 89 -12.05 9.87 -1.37
N THR A 90 -11.58 10.68 -2.31
CA THR A 90 -10.38 11.50 -2.12
C THR A 90 -10.48 12.30 -0.83
N GLY A 91 -9.45 12.21 0.02
CA GLY A 91 -9.37 12.84 1.33
C GLY A 91 -9.70 11.91 2.50
N ASP A 92 -10.24 10.71 2.26
CA ASP A 92 -10.51 9.76 3.34
C ASP A 92 -9.22 9.25 3.97
N GLU A 93 -9.14 9.26 5.30
CA GLU A 93 -8.05 8.64 6.05
C GLU A 93 -8.33 7.14 6.21
N VAL A 94 -7.36 6.33 5.82
CA VAL A 94 -7.50 4.87 5.73
C VAL A 94 -6.31 4.17 6.37
N TYR A 95 -6.57 2.96 6.84
CA TYR A 95 -5.56 1.99 7.20
C TYR A 95 -5.97 0.64 6.62
N ALA A 96 -5.00 -0.13 6.13
CA ALA A 96 -5.28 -1.41 5.47
C ALA A 96 -4.08 -2.34 5.55
N ARG A 97 -4.33 -3.60 5.20
CA ARG A 97 -3.29 -4.57 4.87
C ARG A 97 -3.28 -4.78 3.35
N ILE A 98 -2.10 -4.81 2.80
CA ILE A 98 -1.81 -5.05 1.39
C ILE A 98 -1.57 -6.54 1.18
N ASP A 99 -2.04 -7.06 0.05
CA ASP A 99 -1.77 -8.43 -0.35
C ASP A 99 -0.27 -8.63 -0.56
N ALA A 100 0.30 -9.67 0.05
CA ALA A 100 1.74 -9.92 0.01
C ALA A 100 2.28 -10.21 -1.40
N THR A 101 1.44 -10.52 -2.38
CA THR A 101 1.82 -10.62 -3.80
C THR A 101 2.08 -9.27 -4.47
N ARG A 102 1.63 -8.17 -3.85
CA ARG A 102 1.82 -6.80 -4.34
C ARG A 102 3.01 -6.13 -3.65
N PRO A 103 3.58 -5.06 -4.26
CA PRO A 103 4.54 -4.20 -3.57
C PRO A 103 3.93 -3.70 -2.25
N GLY A 104 4.76 -3.45 -1.22
CA GLY A 104 4.32 -2.87 0.06
C GLY A 104 4.37 -1.35 0.10
N ALA A 105 4.03 -0.77 1.25
CA ALA A 105 3.87 0.65 1.51
C ALA A 105 5.13 1.35 2.03
N ALA A 106 6.30 0.70 2.05
CA ALA A 106 7.58 1.36 2.35
C ALA A 106 8.04 2.24 1.18
N ALA A 107 7.21 3.19 0.79
CA ALA A 107 7.46 4.17 -0.23
C ALA A 107 6.84 5.50 0.19
N ASP A 108 7.36 6.59 -0.37
CA ASP A 108 6.87 7.93 -0.13
C ASP A 108 5.37 7.97 -0.33
N GLY A 109 4.73 9.00 0.23
CA GLY A 109 3.29 9.19 0.24
C GLY A 109 2.62 9.27 -1.15
N ASN A 110 3.19 8.78 -2.22
CA ASN A 110 2.47 8.49 -3.46
C ASN A 110 2.44 6.98 -3.76
N SER A 111 2.62 6.13 -2.75
CA SER A 111 2.60 4.67 -2.90
C SER A 111 1.19 4.12 -2.90
N TYR A 112 0.80 3.63 -4.07
CA TYR A 112 -0.60 3.41 -4.41
C TYR A 112 -0.96 1.94 -4.54
N GLN A 113 -1.92 1.50 -3.72
CA GLN A 113 -2.20 0.08 -3.53
C GLN A 113 -3.67 -0.20 -3.28
N ARG A 114 -4.12 -1.31 -3.87
CA ARG A 114 -5.37 -2.03 -3.60
C ARG A 114 -5.60 -2.13 -2.10
N ALA A 115 -6.56 -1.35 -1.59
CA ALA A 115 -7.29 -1.75 -0.40
C ALA A 115 -8.30 -2.78 -0.86
N ASP A 116 -7.91 -4.05 -0.79
CA ASP A 116 -8.87 -5.10 -1.04
C ASP A 116 -9.97 -5.10 -0.03
N SER A 117 -11.19 -5.13 -0.54
CA SER A 117 -12.33 -5.68 0.16
C SER A 117 -12.37 -5.23 1.62
N ILE A 118 -12.69 -3.96 1.86
CA ILE A 118 -13.20 -3.58 3.18
C ILE A 118 -14.72 -3.44 3.12
N PRO A 119 -15.49 -4.55 3.01
CA PRO A 119 -16.54 -4.79 3.97
C PRO A 119 -15.90 -5.54 5.15
N ILE A 120 -15.52 -4.79 6.19
CA ILE A 120 -15.48 -5.26 7.58
C ILE A 120 -14.37 -6.27 7.99
N ALA A 121 -13.43 -5.74 8.79
CA ALA A 121 -12.75 -6.25 9.99
C ALA A 121 -12.74 -7.75 10.36
N LEU A 122 -11.57 -8.21 10.83
CA LEU A 122 -11.38 -9.25 11.87
C LEU A 122 -10.10 -8.85 12.65
N TYR A 123 -10.06 -8.37 13.90
CA TYR A 123 -10.97 -8.41 15.06
C TYR A 123 -10.80 -7.14 15.94
N THR A 124 -11.93 -6.57 16.42
CA THR A 124 -12.18 -5.61 17.55
C THR A 124 -11.24 -4.38 17.65
N TRP A 125 -11.61 -3.12 17.45
CA TRP A 125 -12.83 -2.35 17.74
C TRP A 125 -12.99 -1.27 16.66
N ARG A 126 -14.24 -1.03 16.23
CA ARG A 126 -14.78 0.22 15.64
C ARG A 126 -13.73 1.21 15.10
N ILE A 127 -13.49 1.22 13.80
CA ILE A 127 -12.93 2.41 13.15
C ILE A 127 -14.08 3.22 12.59
N ARG A 128 -14.34 4.33 13.27
CA ARG A 128 -15.14 5.44 12.76
C ARG A 128 -14.23 6.35 11.94
N PRO A 129 -14.75 7.15 11.00
CA PRO A 129 -14.01 8.32 10.55
C PRO A 129 -13.60 9.14 11.78
N LEU A 130 -12.39 9.72 11.76
CA LEU A 130 -11.86 10.56 12.85
C LEU A 130 -12.80 11.71 13.28
N GLY A 131 -13.86 11.99 12.50
CA GLY A 131 -14.90 12.99 12.79
C GLY A 131 -16.28 12.50 13.24
N ALA A 132 -16.55 11.20 13.43
CA ALA A 132 -17.86 10.73 13.90
C ALA A 132 -17.86 10.36 15.40
N VAL A 133 -17.37 11.24 16.27
CA VAL A 133 -17.58 11.15 17.72
C VAL A 133 -18.64 12.19 18.12
N ARG A 134 -19.91 11.79 17.97
CA ARG A 134 -20.97 12.07 18.93
C ARG A 134 -21.67 10.75 19.25
#